data_AF-A0A6B9KL60-F1
#
_entry.id   AF-A0A6B9KL60-F1
#
_cell.length_a   1.000
_cell.length_b   1.000
_cell.length_c   1.000
_cell.angle_alpha   90.00
_cell.angle_beta   90.00
_cell.angle_gamma   90.00
#
_symmetry.space_group_name_H-M   'P 1'
#
loop_
_entity.id
_entity.type
_entity.pdbx_description
1 polymer ?
#
loop_
_entity_poly.entity_id
_entity_poly.type
_entity_poly.pdbx_seq_one_letter_code
_entity_poly.pdbx_strand_id
1 'polypeptide(L)'
;LMVNLAKRLGADENTAEAEFLKVFQFETLLAEYSLPAEERRNFSALYNKYTIKQLKEMSPEIDWLRYINGLLNVEVTENEPVIVGVPSFVRNVSQLLSKTEKRTIANYMVARMVEPSISSLSEDWRSMTKAYKKALTGQSEEQPRWKQCISYLSSNMIEP
;
A
#
# COMPACT_ATOMS: atom_id res chain seq x y z
N LEU A 1 0.16 -7.07 14.28
CA LEU A 1 1.33 -6.38 13.71
C LEU A 1 1.16 -4.86 13.75
N MET A 2 0.13 -4.32 13.09
CA MET A 2 -0.02 -2.86 12.96
C MET A 2 -0.20 -2.09 14.29
N VAL A 3 -0.93 -2.65 15.27
CA VAL A 3 -1.01 -2.07 16.64
C VAL A 3 0.38 -1.99 17.30
N ASN A 4 1.19 -3.05 17.22
CA ASN A 4 2.54 -3.06 17.78
C ASN A 4 3.45 -2.03 17.12
N LEU A 5 3.30 -1.83 15.81
CA LEU A 5 3.99 -0.77 15.06
C LEU A 5 3.61 0.60 15.63
N ALA A 6 2.32 0.88 15.82
CA ALA A 6 1.85 2.15 16.36
C ALA A 6 2.39 2.42 17.77
N LYS A 7 2.34 1.41 18.65
CA LYS A 7 2.90 1.48 20.01
C LYS A 7 4.39 1.81 20.00
N ARG A 8 5.17 1.19 19.11
CA ARG A 8 6.61 1.48 18.96
C ARG A 8 6.90 2.89 18.41
N LEU A 9 5.98 3.45 17.64
CA LEU A 9 6.04 4.85 17.20
C LEU A 9 5.55 5.85 18.26
N GLY A 10 5.15 5.37 19.46
CA GLY A 10 4.79 6.22 20.60
C GLY A 10 3.28 6.41 20.82
N ALA A 11 2.42 5.64 20.15
CA ALA A 11 0.97 5.70 20.40
C ALA A 11 0.59 5.02 21.73
N ASP A 12 -0.41 5.59 22.41
CA ASP A 12 -1.10 4.97 23.55
C ASP A 12 -1.77 3.64 23.13
N GLU A 13 -1.78 2.65 24.01
CA GLU A 13 -2.21 1.28 23.70
C GLU A 13 -3.70 1.20 23.35
N ASN A 14 -4.58 1.74 24.20
CA ASN A 14 -6.03 1.69 23.98
C ASN A 14 -6.41 2.48 22.72
N THR A 15 -5.75 3.62 22.51
CA THR A 15 -5.94 4.44 21.32
C THR A 15 -5.45 3.72 20.07
N ALA A 16 -4.29 3.05 20.12
CA ALA A 16 -3.72 2.32 18.99
C ALA A 16 -4.63 1.16 18.57
N GLU A 17 -5.20 0.40 19.50
CA GLU A 17 -6.11 -0.69 19.16
C GLU A 17 -7.37 -0.21 18.45
N ALA A 18 -8.03 0.81 18.99
CA ALA A 18 -9.25 1.36 18.40
C ALA A 18 -9.02 1.97 17.01
N GLU A 19 -7.94 2.74 16.84
CA GLU A 19 -7.58 3.36 15.56
C GLU A 19 -7.18 2.32 14.52
N PHE A 20 -6.40 1.30 14.89
CA PHE A 20 -5.96 0.29 13.94
C PHE A 20 -7.04 -0.74 13.62
N LEU A 21 -8.08 -0.88 14.43
CA LEU A 21 -9.27 -1.61 14.03
C LEU A 21 -9.97 -0.92 12.85
N LYS A 22 -10.07 0.41 12.86
CA LYS A 22 -10.60 1.18 11.71
C LYS A 22 -9.71 1.02 10.47
N VAL A 23 -8.38 1.06 10.65
CA VAL A 23 -7.41 0.82 9.56
C VAL A 23 -7.58 -0.58 8.96
N PHE A 24 -7.76 -1.59 9.80
CA PHE A 24 -7.98 -2.96 9.36
C PHE A 24 -9.29 -3.11 8.55
N GLN A 25 -10.37 -2.48 8.99
CA GLN A 25 -11.63 -2.45 8.23
C GLN A 25 -11.47 -1.74 6.89
N PHE A 26 -10.76 -0.60 6.88
CA PHE A 26 -10.44 0.12 5.65
C PHE A 26 -9.63 -0.73 4.67
N GLU A 27 -8.59 -1.42 5.14
CA GLU A 27 -7.78 -2.32 4.31
C GLU A 27 -8.59 -3.53 3.81
N THR A 28 -9.52 -4.04 4.62
CA THR A 28 -10.43 -5.13 4.20
C THR A 28 -11.30 -4.69 3.01
N LEU A 29 -11.87 -3.49 3.06
CA LEU A 29 -12.67 -2.94 1.95
C LEU A 29 -11.81 -2.72 0.70
N LEU A 30 -10.56 -2.27 0.85
CA LEU A 30 -9.62 -2.18 -0.28
C LEU A 30 -9.36 -3.56 -0.92
N ALA A 31 -9.24 -4.60 -0.10
CA ALA A 31 -9.05 -5.97 -0.59
C ALA A 31 -10.30 -6.49 -1.32
N GLU A 32 -11.50 -6.21 -0.80
CA GLU A 32 -12.77 -6.59 -1.46
C GLU A 32 -12.95 -5.93 -2.83
N TYR A 33 -12.48 -4.69 -3.00
CA TYR A 33 -12.55 -4.00 -4.30
C TYR A 33 -11.46 -4.46 -5.28
N SER A 34 -10.43 -5.16 -4.81
CA SER A 34 -9.30 -5.56 -5.63
C SER A 34 -9.67 -6.68 -6.59
N LEU A 35 -9.20 -6.57 -7.83
CA LEU A 35 -9.42 -7.59 -8.84
C LEU A 35 -8.71 -8.91 -8.45
N PRO A 36 -9.40 -10.07 -8.50
CA PRO A 36 -8.79 -11.37 -8.22
C PRO A 36 -7.58 -11.66 -9.12
N ALA A 37 -6.64 -12.47 -8.62
CA ALA A 37 -5.40 -12.79 -9.32
C ALA A 37 -5.62 -13.49 -10.67
N GLU A 38 -6.69 -14.27 -10.80
CA GLU A 38 -7.04 -14.98 -12.03
C GLU A 38 -7.46 -14.01 -13.13
N GLU A 39 -8.33 -13.06 -12.81
CA GLU A 39 -8.82 -12.03 -13.73
C GLU A 39 -7.70 -11.06 -14.16
N ARG A 40 -6.73 -10.78 -13.26
CA ARG A 40 -5.54 -9.97 -13.57
C ARG A 40 -4.62 -10.56 -14.64
N ARG A 41 -4.77 -11.85 -15.00
CA ARG A 41 -3.97 -12.47 -16.08
C ARG A 41 -4.41 -12.01 -17.47
N ASN A 42 -5.59 -11.42 -17.60
CA ASN A 42 -6.06 -10.86 -18.86
C ASN A 42 -5.49 -9.44 -19.06
N PHE A 43 -4.30 -9.34 -19.64
CA PHE A 43 -3.62 -8.07 -19.88
C PHE A 43 -4.45 -7.08 -20.73
N SER A 44 -5.22 -7.58 -21.69
CA SER A 44 -6.10 -6.74 -22.52
C SER A 44 -7.19 -6.07 -21.69
N ALA A 45 -7.73 -6.75 -20.68
CA ALA A 45 -8.72 -6.18 -19.77
C ALA A 45 -8.15 -5.10 -18.83
N LEU A 46 -6.82 -5.08 -18.63
CA LEU A 46 -6.13 -4.08 -17.82
C LEU A 46 -5.74 -2.83 -18.63
N TYR A 47 -5.83 -2.87 -19.96
CA TYR A 47 -5.47 -1.74 -20.82
C TYR A 47 -6.67 -0.82 -21.04
N ASN A 48 -7.00 0.00 -20.04
CA ASN A 48 -8.08 0.99 -20.17
C ASN A 48 -7.50 2.40 -20.27
N LYS A 49 -7.57 2.98 -21.47
CA LYS A 49 -7.02 4.32 -21.75
C LYS A 49 -8.00 5.42 -21.31
N TYR A 50 -7.52 6.31 -20.44
CA TYR A 50 -8.21 7.51 -19.98
C TYR A 50 -7.29 8.72 -20.15
N THR A 51 -7.81 9.93 -20.04
CA THR A 51 -7.01 11.14 -19.79
C THR A 51 -6.89 11.39 -18.28
N ILE A 52 -5.90 12.18 -17.85
CA ILE A 52 -5.81 12.63 -16.44
C ILE A 52 -7.10 13.33 -16.01
N LYS A 53 -7.73 14.10 -16.91
CA LYS A 53 -9.04 14.72 -16.68
C LYS A 53 -10.13 13.69 -16.36
N GLN A 54 -10.29 12.66 -17.18
CA GLN A 54 -11.28 11.61 -16.93
C GLN A 54 -10.98 10.80 -15.66
N LEU A 55 -9.68 10.59 -15.35
CA LEU A 55 -9.27 9.96 -14.10
C LEU A 55 -9.71 10.80 -12.89
N LYS A 56 -9.57 12.13 -12.96
CA LYS A 56 -10.04 13.06 -11.93
C LYS A 56 -11.55 13.05 -11.77
N GLU A 57 -12.31 12.98 -12.86
CA GLU A 57 -13.77 12.84 -12.81
C GLU A 57 -14.19 11.52 -12.14
N MET A 58 -13.45 10.45 -12.37
CA MET A 58 -13.70 9.13 -11.81
C MET A 58 -13.29 9.00 -10.33
N SER A 59 -12.27 9.73 -9.90
CA SER A 59 -11.75 9.74 -8.53
C SER A 59 -11.35 11.15 -8.09
N PRO A 60 -12.34 11.99 -7.70
CA PRO A 60 -12.11 13.41 -7.40
C PRO A 60 -11.40 13.66 -6.06
N GLU A 61 -11.32 12.67 -5.18
CA GLU A 61 -10.66 12.78 -3.87
C GLU A 61 -9.13 12.96 -3.98
N ILE A 62 -8.57 12.74 -5.16
CA ILE A 62 -7.14 12.84 -5.44
C ILE A 62 -6.92 13.89 -6.53
N ASP A 63 -6.01 14.84 -6.27
CA ASP A 63 -5.53 15.77 -7.29
C ASP A 63 -4.50 15.07 -8.19
N TRP A 64 -4.99 14.28 -9.15
CA TRP A 64 -4.17 13.44 -10.01
C TRP A 64 -3.15 14.22 -10.84
N LEU A 65 -3.52 15.40 -11.34
CA LEU A 65 -2.61 16.24 -12.14
C LEU A 65 -1.43 16.70 -11.27
N ARG A 66 -1.71 17.22 -10.08
CA ARG A 66 -0.67 17.61 -9.12
C ARG A 66 0.17 16.42 -8.68
N TYR A 67 -0.46 15.28 -8.39
CA TYR A 67 0.22 14.07 -7.96
C TYR A 67 1.20 13.57 -9.02
N ILE A 68 0.76 13.46 -10.28
CA ILE A 68 1.59 12.99 -11.38
C ILE A 68 2.72 13.97 -11.68
N ASN A 69 2.43 15.28 -11.74
CA ASN A 69 3.47 16.31 -11.93
C ASN A 69 4.45 16.41 -10.76
N GLY A 70 4.06 15.99 -9.55
CA GLY A 70 4.97 15.91 -8.41
C GLY A 70 5.90 14.69 -8.44
N LEU A 71 5.56 13.66 -9.22
CA LEU A 71 6.34 12.43 -9.35
C LEU A 71 7.25 12.43 -10.57
N LEU A 72 6.83 13.10 -11.66
CA LEU A 72 7.56 13.13 -12.91
C LEU A 72 8.46 14.36 -12.98
N ASN A 73 9.63 14.21 -13.62
CA ASN A 73 10.51 15.33 -13.97
C ASN A 73 10.05 16.07 -15.24
N VAL A 74 8.89 15.73 -15.78
CA VAL A 74 8.31 16.29 -17.00
C VAL A 74 6.91 16.76 -16.67
N GLU A 75 6.57 17.97 -17.10
CA GLU A 75 5.23 18.52 -16.91
C GLU A 75 4.24 17.87 -17.89
N VAL A 76 3.15 17.33 -17.34
CA VAL A 76 2.02 16.77 -18.08
C VAL A 76 0.78 17.64 -17.91
N THR A 77 -0.09 17.60 -18.91
CA THR A 77 -1.36 18.33 -18.91
C THR A 77 -2.55 17.42 -18.58
N GLU A 78 -3.72 17.99 -18.30
CA GLU A 78 -4.93 17.20 -18.01
C GLU A 78 -5.37 16.27 -19.17
N ASN A 79 -4.91 16.53 -20.39
CA ASN A 79 -5.22 15.73 -21.58
C ASN A 79 -4.26 14.56 -21.78
N GLU A 80 -3.22 14.43 -20.95
CA GLU A 80 -2.24 13.36 -21.05
C GLU A 80 -2.93 11.98 -20.91
N PRO A 81 -2.70 11.05 -21.86
CA PRO A 81 -3.25 9.71 -21.77
C PRO A 81 -2.58 8.88 -20.67
N VAL A 82 -3.39 8.21 -19.86
CA VAL A 82 -2.99 7.29 -18.81
C VAL A 82 -3.70 5.94 -18.98
N ILE A 83 -3.02 4.86 -18.61
CA ILE A 83 -3.64 3.52 -18.57
C ILE A 83 -4.10 3.24 -17.14
N VAL A 84 -5.41 3.10 -16.97
CA VAL A 84 -6.03 2.73 -15.70
C VAL A 84 -6.25 1.23 -15.69
N GLY A 85 -5.46 0.50 -14.90
CA GLY A 85 -5.51 -0.96 -14.82
C GLY A 85 -6.91 -1.50 -14.49
N VAL A 86 -7.51 -1.01 -13.40
CA VAL A 86 -8.82 -1.48 -12.92
C VAL A 86 -9.71 -0.26 -12.60
N PRO A 87 -10.47 0.27 -13.59
CA PRO A 87 -11.27 1.47 -13.39
C PRO A 87 -12.35 1.33 -12.30
N SER A 88 -12.92 0.14 -12.12
CA SER A 88 -13.89 -0.15 -11.05
C SER A 88 -13.27 0.00 -9.65
N PHE A 89 -12.05 -0.50 -9.46
CA PHE A 89 -11.30 -0.31 -8.21
C PHE A 89 -11.09 1.17 -7.91
N VAL A 90 -10.66 1.96 -8.90
CA VAL A 90 -10.43 3.40 -8.72
C VAL A 90 -11.72 4.13 -8.30
N ARG A 91 -12.87 3.80 -8.91
CA ARG A 91 -14.18 4.35 -8.49
C ARG A 91 -14.54 3.96 -7.07
N ASN A 92 -14.44 2.68 -6.73
CA ASN A 92 -14.82 2.17 -5.42
C ASN A 92 -13.92 2.76 -4.32
N VAL A 93 -12.61 2.86 -4.58
CA VAL A 93 -11.65 3.51 -3.68
C VAL A 93 -11.98 4.98 -3.52
N SER A 94 -12.32 5.72 -4.58
CA SER A 94 -12.72 7.13 -4.45
C SER A 94 -13.93 7.27 -3.53
N GLN A 95 -14.94 6.43 -3.68
CA GLN A 95 -16.12 6.45 -2.82
C GLN A 95 -15.76 6.10 -1.37
N LEU A 96 -14.87 5.13 -1.17
CA LEU A 96 -14.40 4.75 0.16
C LEU A 96 -13.63 5.91 0.83
N LEU A 97 -12.74 6.58 0.09
CA LEU A 97 -11.99 7.73 0.59
C LEU A 97 -12.92 8.86 1.03
N SER A 98 -13.96 9.16 0.26
CA SER A 98 -14.95 10.20 0.61
C SER A 98 -15.71 9.93 1.92
N LYS A 99 -15.83 8.66 2.33
CA LYS A 99 -16.55 8.22 3.53
C LYS A 99 -15.64 7.93 4.71
N THR A 100 -14.33 7.86 4.50
CA THR A 100 -13.37 7.43 5.52
C THR A 100 -12.78 8.64 6.23
N GLU A 101 -12.69 8.59 7.56
CA GLU A 101 -12.03 9.63 8.35
C GLU A 101 -10.57 9.83 7.88
N LYS A 102 -10.15 11.08 7.68
CA LYS A 102 -8.78 11.42 7.25
C LYS A 102 -7.70 10.81 8.15
N ARG A 103 -8.00 10.68 9.44
CA ARG A 103 -7.12 10.04 10.43
C ARG A 103 -6.88 8.56 10.12
N THR A 104 -7.92 7.81 9.78
CA THR A 104 -7.81 6.40 9.37
C THR A 104 -6.98 6.26 8.10
N ILE A 105 -7.20 7.12 7.10
CA ILE A 105 -6.43 7.14 5.86
C ILE A 105 -4.95 7.41 6.15
N ALA A 106 -4.65 8.42 6.98
CA ALA A 106 -3.29 8.75 7.37
C ALA A 106 -2.61 7.60 8.14
N ASN A 107 -3.31 6.99 9.10
CA ASN A 107 -2.78 5.84 9.85
C ASN A 107 -2.47 4.65 8.93
N TYR A 108 -3.34 4.37 7.94
CA TYR A 108 -3.09 3.35 6.91
C TYR A 108 -1.84 3.69 6.10
N MET A 109 -1.72 4.92 5.59
CA MET A 109 -0.56 5.35 4.81
C MET A 109 0.75 5.24 5.60
N VAL A 110 0.77 5.68 6.87
CA VAL A 110 1.95 5.56 7.75
C VAL A 110 2.32 4.11 7.97
N ALA A 111 1.34 3.24 8.24
CA ALA A 111 1.58 1.81 8.42
C ALA A 111 2.20 1.18 7.16
N ARG A 112 1.65 1.48 5.97
CA ARG A 112 2.17 0.97 4.69
C ARG A 112 3.56 1.52 4.33
N MET A 113 3.89 2.71 4.80
CA MET A 113 5.22 3.30 4.62
C MET A 113 6.26 2.68 5.56
N VAL A 114 5.91 2.45 6.82
CA VAL A 114 6.86 2.00 7.86
C VAL A 114 7.08 0.49 7.83
N GLU A 115 6.05 -0.30 7.48
CA GLU A 115 6.10 -1.77 7.51
C GLU A 115 7.26 -2.37 6.71
N PRO A 116 7.55 -1.97 5.45
CA PRO A 116 8.68 -2.51 4.69
C PRO A 116 10.04 -2.24 5.35
N SER A 117 10.19 -1.08 5.99
CA SER A 117 11.44 -0.66 6.63
C SER A 117 11.80 -1.52 7.85
N ILE A 118 10.83 -2.19 8.49
CA ILE A 118 11.05 -3.01 9.69
C ILE A 118 12.16 -4.06 9.48
N SER A 119 12.27 -4.63 8.28
CA SER A 119 13.28 -5.62 7.92
C SER A 119 14.73 -5.15 8.13
N SER A 120 14.95 -3.83 8.02
CA SER A 120 16.26 -3.17 8.12
C SER A 120 16.54 -2.57 9.50
N LEU A 121 15.57 -2.64 10.42
CA LEU A 121 15.70 -2.08 11.78
C LEU A 121 16.31 -3.11 12.77
N SER A 122 16.45 -2.68 14.02
CA SER A 122 16.96 -3.50 15.12
C SER A 122 16.13 -4.77 15.33
N GLU A 123 16.70 -5.74 16.05
CA GLU A 123 16.01 -7.01 16.34
C GLU A 123 14.64 -6.82 17.01
N ASP A 124 14.52 -5.84 17.88
CA ASP A 124 13.27 -5.49 18.57
C ASP A 124 12.14 -5.12 17.61
N TRP A 125 12.46 -4.46 16.49
CA TRP A 125 11.48 -4.15 15.45
C TRP A 125 11.11 -5.39 14.63
N ARG A 126 12.13 -6.14 14.20
CA ARG A 126 11.93 -7.36 13.39
C ARG A 126 11.16 -8.44 14.15
N SER A 127 11.38 -8.57 15.45
CA SER A 127 10.73 -9.56 16.30
C SER A 127 9.20 -9.40 16.30
N MET A 128 8.67 -8.19 16.17
CA MET A 128 7.23 -7.92 16.08
C MET A 128 6.58 -8.55 14.84
N THR A 129 7.35 -8.80 13.78
CA THR A 129 6.86 -9.43 12.54
C THR A 129 6.87 -10.95 12.62
N LYS A 130 7.53 -11.57 13.62
CA LYS A 130 7.67 -13.03 13.72
C LYS A 130 6.33 -13.74 13.79
N ALA A 131 5.42 -13.28 14.68
CA ALA A 131 4.10 -13.89 14.81
C ALA A 131 3.26 -13.78 13.53
N TYR A 132 3.33 -12.63 12.86
CA TYR A 132 2.63 -12.39 11.60
C TYR A 132 3.18 -13.27 10.46
N LYS A 133 4.51 -13.32 10.30
CA LYS A 133 5.17 -14.19 9.32
C LYS A 133 4.89 -15.66 9.58
N LYS A 134 4.93 -16.10 10.84
CA LYS A 134 4.58 -17.48 11.23
C LYS A 134 3.14 -17.82 10.83
N ALA A 135 2.20 -16.91 11.02
CA ALA A 135 0.81 -17.13 10.61
C ALA A 135 0.64 -17.23 9.08
N LEU A 136 1.42 -16.46 8.31
CA LEU A 136 1.34 -16.44 6.85
C LEU A 136 2.08 -17.61 6.17
N THR A 137 3.30 -17.90 6.60
CA THR A 137 4.22 -18.81 5.90
C THR A 137 4.62 -20.02 6.72
N GLY A 138 4.17 -20.13 7.98
CA GLY A 138 4.59 -21.17 8.92
C GLY A 138 6.01 -21.00 9.46
N GLN A 139 6.75 -19.98 9.01
CA GLN A 139 8.15 -19.80 9.39
C GLN A 139 8.27 -19.29 10.83
N SER A 140 8.83 -20.11 11.72
CA SER A 140 9.06 -19.79 13.13
C SER A 140 10.35 -19.01 13.39
N GLU A 141 11.36 -19.18 12.53
CA GLU A 141 12.69 -18.61 12.71
C GLU A 141 13.05 -17.64 11.59
N GLU A 142 13.72 -16.55 11.96
CA GLU A 142 14.21 -15.58 10.99
C GLU A 142 15.39 -16.17 10.20
N GLN A 143 15.43 -15.92 8.89
CA GLN A 143 16.57 -16.36 8.09
C GLN A 143 17.89 -15.72 8.58
N PRO A 144 19.02 -16.45 8.52
CA PRO A 144 20.33 -15.89 8.81
C PRO A 144 20.59 -14.60 8.05
N ARG A 145 21.21 -13.61 8.71
CA ARG A 145 21.41 -12.26 8.12
C ARG A 145 22.12 -12.28 6.78
N TRP A 146 23.14 -13.11 6.60
CA TRP A 146 23.84 -13.21 5.31
C TRP A 146 22.93 -13.64 4.16
N LYS A 147 21.94 -14.52 4.40
CA LYS A 147 20.95 -14.91 3.38
C LYS A 147 20.03 -13.75 3.02
N GLN A 148 19.61 -12.98 4.02
CA GLN A 148 18.82 -11.76 3.80
C GLN A 148 19.61 -10.74 2.97
N CYS A 149 20.89 -10.52 3.28
CA CYS A 149 21.76 -9.62 2.53
C CYS A 149 21.94 -10.08 1.08
N ILE A 150 22.20 -11.37 0.84
CA ILE A 150 22.31 -11.92 -0.52
C ILE A 150 20.98 -11.76 -1.25
N SER A 151 19.85 -12.09 -0.64
CA SER A 151 18.52 -11.90 -1.25
C SER A 151 18.27 -10.43 -1.60
N TYR A 152 18.66 -9.50 -0.74
CA TYR A 152 18.52 -8.06 -0.99
C TYR A 152 19.37 -7.63 -2.18
N LEU A 153 20.65 -8.05 -2.24
CA LEU A 153 21.52 -7.77 -3.38
C LEU A 153 20.95 -8.38 -4.67
N SER A 154 20.53 -9.65 -4.64
CA SER A 154 19.93 -10.31 -5.79
C SER A 154 18.63 -9.64 -6.26
N SER A 155 17.82 -9.05 -5.38
CA SER A 155 16.60 -8.37 -5.81
C SER A 155 16.82 -6.95 -6.36
N ASN A 156 17.91 -6.28 -5.95
CA ASN A 156 18.13 -4.85 -6.27
C ASN A 156 19.30 -4.59 -7.22
N MET A 157 20.21 -5.55 -7.40
CA MET A 157 21.41 -5.41 -8.21
C MET A 157 21.47 -6.37 -9.40
N ILE A 158 20.33 -6.95 -9.81
CA ILE A 158 20.27 -7.54 -11.15
C ILE A 158 20.26 -6.36 -12.12
N GLU A 159 21.41 -6.10 -12.74
CA GLU A 159 21.50 -5.22 -13.90
C GLU A 159 20.60 -5.75 -15.05
N PRO A 160 20.09 -4.87 -15.92
CA PRO A 160 19.30 -5.25 -17.09
C PRO A 160 20.00 -6.21 -18.05
#